data_AF-A0A8H5X382-F1
#
_entry.id   AF-A0A8H5X382-F1
#
_cell.length_a   1.000
_cell.length_b   1.000
_cell.length_c   1.000
_cell.angle_alpha   90.00
_cell.angle_beta   90.00
_cell.angle_gamma   90.00
#
_symmetry.space_group_name_H-M   'P 1'
#
loop_
_entity.id
_entity.type
_entity.pdbx_description
1 polymer ?
#
loop_
_entity_poly.entity_id
_entity_poly.type
_entity_poly.pdbx_seq_one_letter_code
_entity_poly.pdbx_strand_id
1 'polypeptide(L)'
;MAGFSQGHQRALLPAAELPLAPTPRIVLPRYPRAGVTTACETCRKRKTRCSGNRPRCKGCIRAGSDCSYAPMNKDHELRQRYEHLQTEKIEYKRLVDLLRLRDHKEANAILDMLRQNTSVHEVLRQVEHGDMLCELFLVSEDSHSQSSRSKTISIDPPSVSFYSETTTNSSLGSIRSYKISDCSALTTSRSCIRLDMSHYDHEENLAKTAALTELCHERGIAVEAESGRINGGEDGIADTGDLEALFTTPNEIEDFVKAGIDILAPSVGNIHGDYGPKGPEPDLAMLSSIDQQIRGRAVMALHGTNDFTAEIMQDCIKAGPVKLNVNKLLLEVLHVHLKDNSHKPFMQRVDEGIEILQAEVERWIEICGSAGKA
;
A
#
# COMPACT_ATOMS: atom_id res chain seq x y z
N MET A 1 48.15 75.99 -38.28
CA MET A 1 46.97 76.31 -39.11
C MET A 1 46.84 75.26 -40.20
N ALA A 2 45.87 74.35 -40.05
CA ALA A 2 45.33 73.43 -41.06
C ALA A 2 44.15 72.77 -40.33
N GLY A 3 42.89 72.90 -40.69
CA GLY A 3 42.29 72.84 -42.02
C GLY A 3 41.26 71.72 -41.94
N PHE A 4 40.10 72.02 -41.33
CA PHE A 4 38.99 71.09 -41.16
C PHE A 4 38.46 70.64 -42.53
N SER A 5 38.54 69.34 -42.82
CA SER A 5 37.88 68.70 -43.96
C SER A 5 36.61 68.01 -43.46
N GLN A 6 35.48 68.42 -44.03
CA GLN A 6 34.12 67.97 -43.74
C GLN A 6 33.95 66.47 -44.06
N GLY A 7 33.71 65.66 -43.02
CA GLY A 7 33.14 64.32 -43.17
C GLY A 7 31.63 64.39 -42.98
N HIS A 8 30.86 64.10 -44.04
CA HIS A 8 29.41 63.99 -43.96
C HIS A 8 28.99 62.93 -42.93
N GLN A 9 28.29 63.36 -41.87
CA GLN A 9 27.62 62.44 -40.95
C GLN A 9 26.49 61.73 -41.70
N ARG A 10 26.59 60.40 -41.84
CA ARG A 10 25.48 59.57 -42.30
C ARG A 10 24.35 59.64 -41.29
N ALA A 11 23.13 59.95 -41.74
CA ALA A 11 21.94 59.82 -40.93
C ALA A 11 21.78 58.36 -40.47
N LEU A 12 21.63 58.16 -39.15
CA LEU A 12 21.29 56.85 -38.58
C LEU A 12 19.86 56.51 -39.04
N LEU A 13 19.73 55.46 -39.85
CA LEU A 13 18.42 54.90 -40.17
C LEU A 13 17.78 54.37 -38.87
N PRO A 14 16.46 54.53 -38.68
CA PRO A 14 15.78 53.95 -37.53
C PRO A 14 16.02 52.44 -37.50
N ALA A 15 16.21 51.89 -36.29
CA ALA A 15 16.44 50.47 -36.10
C ALA A 15 15.33 49.68 -36.80
N ALA A 16 15.69 48.86 -37.78
CA ALA A 16 14.75 47.92 -38.36
C ALA A 16 14.25 47.02 -37.23
N GLU A 17 12.93 46.85 -37.13
CA GLU A 17 12.31 45.91 -36.21
C GLU A 17 12.98 44.55 -36.40
N LEU A 18 13.66 44.08 -35.35
CA LEU A 18 14.18 42.72 -35.33
C LEU A 18 12.99 41.79 -35.52
N PRO A 19 13.08 40.79 -36.43
CA PRO A 19 12.01 39.84 -36.60
C PRO A 19 11.74 39.17 -35.24
N LEU A 20 10.47 39.11 -34.86
CA LEU A 20 10.02 38.45 -33.64
C LEU A 20 10.71 37.07 -33.56
N ALA A 21 11.30 36.78 -32.40
CA ALA A 21 11.93 35.50 -32.15
C ALA A 21 10.95 34.40 -32.56
N PRO A 22 11.41 33.37 -33.32
CA PRO A 22 10.53 32.30 -33.73
C PRO A 22 9.89 31.71 -32.47
N THR A 23 8.56 31.65 -32.46
CA THR A 23 7.83 31.04 -31.36
C THR A 23 8.45 29.67 -31.06
N PRO A 24 8.79 29.37 -29.80
CA PRO A 24 9.34 28.07 -29.48
C PRO A 24 8.33 27.04 -29.98
N ARG A 25 8.75 26.22 -30.95
CA ARG A 25 7.92 25.11 -31.41
C ARG A 25 7.67 24.26 -30.18
N ILE A 26 6.42 24.23 -29.74
CA ILE A 26 5.95 23.22 -28.80
C ILE A 26 6.22 21.88 -29.48
N VAL A 27 7.32 21.23 -29.08
CA VAL A 27 7.56 19.84 -29.43
C VAL A 27 6.58 19.06 -28.58
N LEU A 28 5.37 18.86 -29.13
CA LEU A 28 4.44 17.89 -28.56
C LEU A 28 5.21 16.57 -28.38
N PRO A 29 5.04 15.89 -27.23
CA PRO A 29 5.66 14.59 -27.03
C PRO A 29 5.36 13.73 -28.25
N ARG A 30 6.40 13.22 -28.91
CA ARG A 30 6.21 12.18 -29.91
C ARG A 30 5.77 10.95 -29.14
N TYR A 31 4.45 10.79 -29.00
CA TYR A 31 3.87 9.53 -28.58
C TYR A 31 4.51 8.42 -29.41
N PRO A 32 5.00 7.34 -28.79
CA PRO A 32 5.44 6.16 -29.53
C PRO A 32 4.31 5.82 -30.50
N ARG A 33 4.59 5.85 -31.81
CA ARG A 33 3.57 5.44 -32.78
C ARG A 33 3.21 4.02 -32.42
N ALA A 34 1.93 3.77 -32.11
CA ALA A 34 1.41 2.47 -31.76
C ALA A 34 2.07 1.40 -32.63
N GLY A 35 2.87 0.54 -31.99
CA GLY A 35 3.53 -0.56 -32.67
C GLY A 35 2.44 -1.41 -33.32
N VAL A 36 2.60 -1.73 -34.61
CA VAL A 36 1.67 -2.65 -35.26
C VAL A 36 1.93 -4.04 -34.67
N THR A 37 1.01 -4.52 -33.82
CA THR A 37 1.12 -5.80 -33.11
C THR A 37 1.20 -7.00 -34.06
N THR A 38 0.57 -6.91 -35.24
CA THR A 38 0.64 -7.97 -36.26
C THR A 38 0.79 -7.39 -37.65
N ALA A 39 1.93 -7.67 -38.29
CA ALA A 39 2.16 -7.37 -39.70
C ALA A 39 1.36 -8.31 -40.62
N CYS A 40 0.88 -7.82 -41.77
CA CYS A 40 0.25 -8.67 -42.78
C CYS A 40 1.24 -9.72 -43.31
N GLU A 41 0.71 -10.83 -43.81
CA GLU A 41 1.53 -11.97 -44.26
C GLU A 41 2.49 -11.57 -45.38
N THR A 42 2.05 -10.71 -46.29
CA THR A 42 2.85 -10.20 -47.41
C THR A 42 4.02 -9.33 -46.93
N CYS A 43 3.82 -8.42 -45.97
CA CYS A 43 4.92 -7.63 -45.39
C CYS A 43 5.87 -8.51 -44.57
N ARG A 44 5.35 -9.54 -43.89
CA ARG A 44 6.14 -10.51 -43.13
C ARG A 44 7.05 -11.33 -44.04
N LYS A 45 6.52 -11.89 -45.13
CA LYS A 45 7.29 -12.63 -46.14
C LYS A 45 8.36 -11.75 -46.81
N ARG A 46 8.03 -10.49 -47.09
CA ARG A 46 8.96 -9.53 -47.69
C ARG A 46 9.95 -8.90 -46.68
N LYS A 47 9.84 -9.20 -45.39
CA LYS A 47 10.60 -8.57 -44.30
C LYS A 47 10.59 -7.03 -44.37
N THR A 48 9.46 -6.45 -44.75
CA THR A 48 9.27 -4.99 -44.87
C THR A 48 8.35 -4.45 -43.79
N ARG A 49 8.50 -3.16 -43.46
CA ARG A 49 7.71 -2.51 -42.41
C ARG A 49 6.22 -2.45 -42.81
N CYS A 50 5.38 -3.13 -42.05
CA CYS A 50 3.93 -3.08 -42.21
C CYS A 50 3.35 -1.85 -41.51
N SER A 51 2.40 -1.16 -42.13
CA SER A 51 1.74 0.00 -41.51
C SER A 51 0.51 -0.37 -40.69
N GLY A 52 0.09 -1.64 -40.64
CA GLY A 52 -1.03 -2.11 -39.81
C GLY A 52 -2.44 -1.73 -40.25
N ASN A 53 -2.60 -0.74 -41.14
CA ASN A 53 -3.92 -0.33 -41.64
C ASN A 53 -4.72 -1.51 -42.21
N ARG A 54 -6.03 -1.52 -41.91
CA ARG A 54 -7.05 -2.45 -42.44
C ARG A 54 -7.98 -1.68 -43.40
N PRO A 55 -8.47 -2.29 -44.50
CA PRO A 55 -8.29 -3.69 -44.91
C PRO A 55 -6.91 -3.98 -45.56
N ARG A 56 -6.20 -2.96 -46.07
CA ARG A 56 -4.85 -3.12 -46.67
C ARG A 56 -3.86 -2.14 -46.05
N CYS A 57 -2.61 -2.58 -45.84
CA CYS A 57 -1.55 -1.73 -45.30
C CYS A 57 -0.98 -0.77 -46.37
N LYS A 58 -0.47 0.39 -45.96
CA LYS A 58 0.12 1.41 -46.85
C LYS A 58 1.31 0.89 -47.67
N GLY A 59 2.01 -0.12 -47.17
CA GLY A 59 3.11 -0.79 -47.89
C GLY A 59 2.58 -1.65 -49.04
N CYS A 60 1.59 -2.50 -48.76
CA CYS A 60 0.99 -3.39 -49.76
C CYS A 60 0.18 -2.63 -50.82
N ILE A 61 -0.44 -1.50 -50.46
CA ILE A 61 -1.12 -0.61 -51.42
C ILE A 61 -0.11 -0.05 -52.43
N ARG A 62 0.99 0.52 -51.93
CA ARG A 62 2.04 1.09 -52.80
C ARG A 62 2.73 0.04 -53.67
N ALA A 63 2.88 -1.17 -53.15
CA ALA A 63 3.51 -2.28 -53.87
C ALA A 63 2.56 -3.06 -54.78
N GLY A 64 1.29 -2.66 -54.91
CA GLY A 64 0.29 -3.33 -55.76
C GLY A 64 0.04 -4.80 -55.38
N SER A 65 0.34 -5.20 -54.14
CA SER A 65 0.35 -6.60 -53.70
C SER A 65 -0.83 -6.95 -52.81
N ASP A 66 -1.31 -8.19 -52.87
CA ASP A 66 -2.41 -8.64 -52.02
C ASP A 66 -2.04 -8.56 -50.53
N CYS A 67 -2.98 -8.13 -49.70
CA CYS A 67 -2.74 -7.80 -48.29
C CYS A 67 -3.68 -8.60 -47.40
N SER A 68 -3.28 -9.82 -47.06
CA SER A 68 -3.98 -10.69 -46.12
C SER A 68 -3.45 -10.50 -44.70
N TYR A 69 -4.37 -10.45 -43.75
CA TYR A 69 -4.07 -10.67 -42.34
C TYR A 69 -4.76 -11.97 -41.95
N ALA A 70 -4.05 -12.85 -41.23
CA ALA A 70 -4.69 -14.00 -40.61
C ALA A 70 -5.85 -13.50 -39.71
N PRO A 71 -7.03 -14.13 -39.75
CA PRO A 71 -8.13 -13.75 -38.87
C PRO A 71 -7.66 -13.83 -37.41
N MET A 72 -8.06 -12.86 -36.58
CA MET A 72 -7.80 -12.91 -35.14
C MET A 72 -8.35 -14.23 -34.59
N ASN A 73 -7.53 -14.96 -33.85
CA ASN A 73 -7.84 -16.32 -33.40
C ASN A 73 -9.10 -16.32 -32.54
N LYS A 74 -10.20 -16.89 -33.06
CA LYS A 74 -11.40 -17.26 -32.27
C LYS A 74 -11.01 -18.02 -31.00
N ASP A 75 -9.91 -18.75 -31.03
CA ASP A 75 -9.35 -19.48 -29.90
C ASP A 75 -8.98 -18.58 -28.71
N HIS A 76 -8.55 -17.34 -28.93
CA HIS A 76 -8.19 -16.45 -27.81
C HIS A 76 -9.44 -15.93 -27.08
N GLU A 77 -10.46 -15.52 -27.85
CA GLU A 77 -11.75 -15.08 -27.29
C GLU A 77 -12.49 -16.24 -26.61
N LEU A 78 -12.44 -17.43 -27.21
CA LEU A 78 -12.96 -18.66 -26.60
C LEU A 78 -12.19 -19.04 -25.33
N ARG A 79 -10.87 -18.85 -25.28
CA ARG A 79 -10.07 -19.09 -24.06
C ARG A 79 -10.45 -18.13 -22.95
N GLN A 80 -10.53 -16.83 -23.22
CA GLN A 80 -10.95 -15.84 -22.23
C GLN A 80 -12.36 -16.13 -21.71
N ARG A 81 -13.29 -16.49 -22.60
CA ARG A 81 -14.65 -16.86 -22.19
C ARG A 81 -14.69 -18.17 -21.39
N TYR A 82 -13.87 -19.15 -21.77
CA TYR A 82 -13.74 -20.40 -21.03
C TYR A 82 -13.17 -20.16 -19.63
N GLU A 83 -12.12 -19.36 -19.50
CA GLU A 83 -11.52 -18.98 -18.21
C GLU A 83 -12.55 -18.27 -17.32
N HIS A 84 -13.28 -17.30 -17.87
CA HIS A 84 -14.35 -16.61 -17.14
C HIS A 84 -15.44 -17.58 -16.63
N LEU A 85 -15.93 -18.48 -17.50
CA LEU A 85 -16.93 -19.49 -17.12
C LEU A 85 -16.39 -20.52 -16.11
N GLN A 86 -15.10 -20.83 -16.13
CA GLN A 86 -14.49 -21.70 -15.11
C GLN A 86 -14.45 -21.00 -13.75
N THR A 87 -14.06 -19.72 -13.70
CA THR A 87 -14.08 -18.93 -12.46
C THR A 87 -15.49 -18.85 -11.89
N GLU A 88 -16.46 -18.46 -12.70
CA GLU A 88 -17.86 -18.36 -12.30
C GLU A 88 -18.39 -19.71 -11.77
N LYS A 89 -18.07 -20.82 -12.45
CA LYS A 89 -18.42 -22.17 -11.99
C LYS A 89 -17.81 -22.52 -10.62
N ILE A 90 -16.58 -22.12 -10.35
CA ILE A 90 -15.92 -22.35 -9.05
C ILE A 90 -16.66 -21.58 -7.95
N GLU A 91 -17.06 -20.34 -8.21
CA GLU A 91 -17.81 -19.51 -7.27
C GLU A 91 -19.17 -20.12 -6.95
N TYR A 92 -19.96 -20.50 -7.96
CA TYR A 92 -21.25 -21.15 -7.71
C TYR A 92 -21.12 -22.47 -6.94
N LYS A 93 -20.06 -23.25 -7.19
CA LYS A 93 -19.79 -24.47 -6.41
C LYS A 93 -19.51 -24.15 -4.95
N ARG A 94 -18.62 -23.17 -4.68
CA ARG A 94 -18.32 -22.71 -3.32
C ARG A 94 -19.56 -22.22 -2.60
N LEU A 95 -20.44 -21.48 -3.26
CA LEU A 95 -21.70 -21.01 -2.68
C LEU A 95 -22.60 -22.19 -2.26
N VAL A 96 -22.74 -23.20 -3.12
CA VAL A 96 -23.51 -24.41 -2.82
C VAL A 96 -22.89 -25.17 -1.65
N ASP A 97 -21.58 -25.25 -1.58
CA ASP A 97 -20.88 -25.92 -0.48
C ASP A 97 -21.07 -25.16 0.84
N LEU A 98 -20.99 -23.83 0.85
CA LEU A 98 -21.31 -23.00 2.02
C LEU A 98 -22.74 -23.23 2.51
N LEU A 99 -23.73 -23.22 1.61
CA LEU A 99 -25.13 -23.48 1.96
C LEU A 99 -25.38 -24.90 2.51
N ARG A 100 -24.50 -25.86 2.19
CA ARG A 100 -24.59 -27.24 2.67
C ARG A 100 -23.91 -27.47 4.02
N LEU A 101 -22.77 -26.80 4.23
CA LEU A 101 -21.89 -27.02 5.36
C LEU A 101 -22.23 -26.14 6.56
N ARG A 102 -22.79 -24.95 6.32
CA ARG A 102 -23.16 -23.98 7.35
C ARG A 102 -24.48 -24.34 8.03
N ASP A 103 -24.71 -23.76 9.20
CA ASP A 103 -25.95 -24.02 9.94
C ASP A 103 -27.18 -23.34 9.29
N HIS A 104 -28.37 -23.68 9.75
CA HIS A 104 -29.61 -23.16 9.17
C HIS A 104 -29.76 -21.64 9.27
N LYS A 105 -29.20 -20.98 10.28
CA LYS A 105 -29.30 -19.52 10.43
C LYS A 105 -28.37 -18.84 9.44
N GLU A 106 -27.13 -19.29 9.36
CA GLU A 106 -26.12 -18.77 8.43
C GLU A 106 -26.52 -19.00 6.98
N ALA A 107 -26.99 -20.20 6.64
CA ALA A 107 -27.45 -20.50 5.28
C ALA A 107 -28.63 -19.63 4.86
N ASN A 108 -29.55 -19.32 5.77
CA ASN A 108 -30.66 -18.40 5.48
C ASN A 108 -30.19 -16.96 5.25
N ALA A 109 -29.20 -16.48 6.00
CA ALA A 109 -28.61 -15.16 5.76
C ALA A 109 -27.97 -15.07 4.37
N ILE A 110 -27.22 -16.10 3.95
CA ILE A 110 -26.64 -16.20 2.60
C ILE A 110 -27.75 -16.15 1.52
N LEU A 111 -28.85 -16.87 1.73
CA LEU A 111 -29.99 -16.86 0.80
C LEU A 111 -30.68 -15.49 0.73
N ASP A 112 -30.79 -14.79 1.85
CA ASP A 112 -31.40 -13.46 1.89
C ASP A 112 -30.53 -12.42 1.17
N MET A 113 -29.20 -12.53 1.26
CA MET A 113 -28.28 -11.71 0.47
C MET A 113 -28.45 -11.95 -1.04
N LEU A 114 -28.57 -13.21 -1.46
CA LEU A 114 -28.82 -13.52 -2.88
C LEU A 114 -30.16 -12.95 -3.37
N ARG A 115 -31.20 -12.95 -2.51
CA ARG A 115 -32.51 -12.37 -2.83
C ARG A 115 -32.48 -10.84 -2.96
N GLN A 116 -31.48 -10.18 -2.39
CA GLN A 116 -31.28 -8.72 -2.49
C GLN A 116 -30.55 -8.30 -3.79
N ASN A 117 -30.45 -9.19 -4.78
CA ASN A 117 -29.72 -8.99 -6.05
C ASN A 117 -28.20 -8.79 -5.86
N THR A 118 -27.62 -9.30 -4.77
CA THR A 118 -26.17 -9.34 -4.58
C THR A 118 -25.56 -10.43 -5.46
N SER A 119 -24.43 -10.14 -6.12
CA SER A 119 -23.75 -11.14 -6.97
C SER A 119 -23.17 -12.27 -6.12
N VAL A 120 -23.04 -13.48 -6.69
CA VAL A 120 -22.45 -14.62 -5.96
C VAL A 120 -21.04 -14.31 -5.47
N HIS A 121 -20.23 -13.65 -6.29
CA HIS A 121 -18.91 -13.19 -5.91
C HIS A 121 -18.93 -12.33 -4.63
N GLU A 122 -19.85 -11.37 -4.56
CA GLU A 122 -19.99 -10.47 -3.41
C GLU A 122 -20.49 -11.20 -2.15
N VAL A 123 -21.40 -12.16 -2.32
CA VAL A 123 -21.87 -13.01 -1.21
C VAL A 123 -20.72 -13.87 -0.66
N LEU A 124 -19.95 -14.54 -1.53
CA LEU A 124 -18.80 -15.35 -1.12
C LEU A 124 -17.78 -14.53 -0.34
N ARG A 125 -17.48 -13.32 -0.84
CA ARG A 125 -16.58 -12.40 -0.19
C ARG A 125 -17.05 -12.06 1.23
N GLN A 126 -18.31 -11.65 1.40
CA GLN A 126 -18.85 -11.30 2.71
C GLN A 126 -18.86 -12.48 3.70
N VAL A 127 -19.12 -13.69 3.23
CA VAL A 127 -19.06 -14.90 4.07
C VAL A 127 -17.61 -15.22 4.45
N GLU A 128 -16.66 -15.14 3.53
CA GLU A 128 -15.22 -15.31 3.84
C GLU A 128 -14.75 -14.28 4.88
N HIS A 129 -15.25 -13.05 4.84
CA HIS A 129 -14.96 -12.05 5.86
C HIS A 129 -15.55 -12.41 7.23
N GLY A 130 -16.80 -12.85 7.29
CA GLY A 130 -17.42 -13.31 8.53
C GLY A 130 -16.70 -14.52 9.12
N ASP A 131 -16.35 -15.50 8.28
CA ASP A 131 -15.65 -16.72 8.69
C ASP A 131 -14.26 -16.42 9.24
N MET A 132 -13.51 -15.52 8.59
CA MET A 132 -12.20 -15.12 9.07
C MET A 132 -12.30 -14.39 10.41
N LEU A 133 -13.32 -13.53 10.59
CA LEU A 133 -13.60 -12.91 11.88
C LEU A 133 -13.96 -13.92 12.97
N CYS A 134 -14.58 -15.05 12.61
CA CYS A 134 -14.90 -16.16 13.51
C CYS A 134 -13.68 -17.04 13.83
N GLU A 135 -12.78 -17.31 12.88
CA GLU A 135 -11.54 -18.09 13.13
C GLU A 135 -10.60 -17.37 14.12
N LEU A 136 -10.68 -16.03 14.20
CA LEU A 136 -10.01 -15.25 15.25
C LEU A 136 -10.47 -15.61 16.67
N PHE A 137 -11.65 -16.22 16.86
CA PHE A 137 -12.15 -16.62 18.17
C PHE A 137 -11.55 -17.94 18.69
N LEU A 138 -11.20 -18.87 17.79
CA LEU A 138 -10.79 -20.22 18.22
C LEU A 138 -9.36 -20.27 18.76
N VAL A 139 -8.56 -19.23 18.54
CA VAL A 139 -7.19 -19.13 19.09
C VAL A 139 -7.22 -18.65 20.55
N SER A 140 -8.34 -18.13 21.06
CA SER A 140 -8.42 -17.49 22.37
C SER A 140 -8.92 -18.37 23.52
N GLU A 141 -9.41 -19.60 23.26
CA GLU A 141 -10.02 -20.41 24.34
C GLU A 141 -9.03 -21.21 25.21
N ASP A 142 -7.74 -21.28 24.86
CA ASP A 142 -6.73 -21.93 25.70
C ASP A 142 -5.95 -20.93 26.57
N SER A 143 -6.63 -20.10 27.38
CA SER A 143 -6.15 -19.74 28.73
C SER A 143 -7.09 -18.79 29.51
N HIS A 144 -7.72 -19.39 30.51
CA HIS A 144 -8.06 -18.82 31.82
C HIS A 144 -9.28 -17.88 31.97
N SER A 145 -10.24 -18.44 32.68
CA SER A 145 -11.33 -17.81 33.43
C SER A 145 -10.89 -16.67 34.36
N GLN A 146 -11.58 -15.53 34.32
CA GLN A 146 -12.50 -15.05 35.38
C GLN A 146 -12.74 -13.53 35.35
N SER A 147 -14.02 -13.20 35.55
CA SER A 147 -14.58 -12.05 36.28
C SER A 147 -14.42 -10.63 35.72
N SER A 148 -15.56 -10.17 35.18
CA SER A 148 -16.03 -8.79 35.07
C SER A 148 -15.58 -7.86 36.20
N ARG A 149 -14.98 -6.72 35.84
CA ARG A 149 -15.19 -5.41 36.46
C ARG A 149 -14.60 -4.32 35.57
N SER A 150 -15.45 -3.36 35.18
CA SER A 150 -15.08 -2.10 34.54
C SER A 150 -13.98 -1.42 35.38
N LYS A 151 -12.79 -1.24 34.80
CA LYS A 151 -11.71 -0.46 35.41
C LYS A 151 -11.11 0.45 34.36
N THR A 152 -11.15 1.74 34.67
CA THR A 152 -10.41 2.82 34.04
C THR A 152 -8.94 2.42 33.91
N ILE A 153 -8.41 2.46 32.69
CA ILE A 153 -7.02 2.11 32.38
C ILE A 153 -6.12 3.23 32.94
N SER A 154 -5.32 2.90 33.95
CA SER A 154 -4.17 3.71 34.37
C SER A 154 -2.98 3.25 33.54
N ILE A 155 -2.32 4.18 32.86
CA ILE A 155 -1.26 3.89 31.90
C ILE A 155 0.05 4.23 32.56
N ASP A 156 0.75 3.18 32.98
CA ASP A 156 2.17 3.24 33.35
C ASP A 156 3.00 3.44 32.07
N PRO A 157 4.23 4.00 32.15
CA PRO A 157 5.01 4.39 30.97
C PRO A 157 5.24 3.19 30.04
N PRO A 158 4.95 3.29 28.73
CA PRO A 158 4.98 2.11 27.87
C PRO A 158 6.41 1.70 27.54
N SER A 159 6.66 0.39 27.56
CA SER A 159 7.84 -0.25 26.98
C SER A 159 7.70 -0.35 25.46
N VAL A 160 8.75 0.02 24.73
CA VAL A 160 8.81 -0.15 23.27
C VAL A 160 8.82 -1.64 22.92
N SER A 161 8.03 -2.06 21.91
CA SER A 161 7.85 -3.47 21.54
C SER A 161 8.02 -3.70 20.01
N PHE A 162 8.62 -4.83 19.63
CA PHE A 162 8.88 -5.25 18.23
C PHE A 162 8.07 -6.49 17.84
N TYR A 163 7.53 -6.51 16.61
CA TYR A 163 6.78 -7.67 16.10
C TYR A 163 7.02 -7.89 14.61
N SER A 164 7.09 -9.17 14.21
CA SER A 164 7.05 -9.58 12.82
C SER A 164 5.60 -9.66 12.34
N GLU A 165 5.36 -9.12 11.16
CA GLU A 165 4.02 -8.93 10.60
C GLU A 165 3.64 -10.11 9.71
N THR A 166 2.52 -10.78 9.99
CA THR A 166 1.87 -11.67 9.01
C THR A 166 0.88 -10.88 8.17
N THR A 167 1.25 -10.61 6.92
CA THR A 167 0.39 -9.94 5.94
C THR A 167 -0.61 -10.94 5.35
N THR A 168 -1.91 -10.75 5.62
CA THR A 168 -2.98 -11.35 4.82
C THR A 168 -3.58 -10.28 3.91
N ASN A 169 -3.16 -10.27 2.64
CA ASN A 169 -3.80 -9.45 1.61
C ASN A 169 -5.15 -10.06 1.26
N SER A 170 -6.25 -9.45 1.70
CA SER A 170 -7.58 -9.73 1.15
C SER A 170 -8.15 -8.46 0.52
N SER A 171 -8.67 -8.60 -0.71
CA SER A 171 -9.29 -7.51 -1.46
C SER A 171 -10.73 -7.31 -0.96
N LEU A 172 -10.84 -6.74 0.25
CA LEU A 172 -12.08 -6.19 0.80
C LEU A 172 -12.45 -4.94 0.00
N GLY A 173 -13.67 -4.89 -0.53
CA GLY A 173 -14.20 -3.73 -1.27
C GLY A 173 -14.42 -2.46 -0.45
N SER A 174 -13.80 -2.34 0.73
CA SER A 174 -13.74 -1.08 1.46
C SER A 174 -12.55 -0.98 2.43
N ILE A 175 -11.65 -1.96 2.52
CA ILE A 175 -10.55 -1.98 3.50
C ILE A 175 -9.31 -2.45 2.76
N ARG A 176 -8.28 -1.62 2.62
CA ARG A 176 -7.12 -1.93 1.78
C ARG A 176 -6.20 -2.99 2.40
N SER A 177 -6.11 -3.06 3.72
CA SER A 177 -5.41 -4.13 4.45
C SER A 177 -5.83 -4.16 5.93
N TYR A 178 -5.80 -5.35 6.55
CA TYR A 178 -5.79 -5.51 8.00
C TYR A 178 -4.61 -6.40 8.37
N LYS A 179 -3.83 -5.96 9.35
CA LYS A 179 -2.68 -6.72 9.88
C LYS A 179 -2.94 -7.01 11.35
N ILE A 180 -2.82 -8.29 11.71
CA ILE A 180 -2.96 -8.76 13.09
C ILE A 180 -1.57 -8.89 13.69
N SER A 181 -1.39 -8.33 14.89
CA SER A 181 -0.18 -8.48 15.69
C SER A 181 -0.53 -8.55 17.16
N ASP A 182 0.25 -9.29 17.95
CA ASP A 182 0.15 -9.17 19.41
C ASP A 182 0.71 -7.82 19.85
N CYS A 183 0.02 -7.11 20.74
CA CYS A 183 0.45 -5.78 21.16
C CYS A 183 0.64 -5.71 22.68
N SER A 184 1.90 -5.82 23.12
CA SER A 184 2.30 -5.57 24.51
C SER A 184 2.61 -4.10 24.81
N ALA A 185 2.50 -3.21 23.81
CA ALA A 185 2.51 -1.76 24.07
C ALA A 185 1.29 -1.31 24.88
N LEU A 186 0.27 -2.16 24.96
CA LEU A 186 -0.91 -1.98 25.81
C LEU A 186 -0.65 -2.66 27.16
N THR A 187 -1.15 -2.08 28.25
CA THR A 187 -0.98 -2.60 29.64
C THR A 187 -1.63 -3.98 29.89
N THR A 188 -2.26 -4.56 28.87
CA THR A 188 -2.85 -5.89 28.84
C THR A 188 -2.41 -6.59 27.57
N SER A 189 -1.97 -7.85 27.64
CA SER A 189 -1.69 -8.67 26.46
C SER A 189 -2.97 -8.86 25.65
N ARG A 190 -3.15 -8.03 24.61
CA ARG A 190 -4.26 -8.10 23.66
C ARG A 190 -3.70 -8.27 22.26
N SER A 191 -4.34 -9.13 21.48
CA SER A 191 -4.15 -9.11 20.03
C SER A 191 -4.69 -7.78 19.50
N CYS A 192 -4.00 -7.24 18.50
CA CYS A 192 -4.23 -5.95 17.89
C CYS A 192 -4.49 -6.14 16.40
N ILE A 193 -5.41 -5.35 15.85
CA ILE A 193 -5.63 -5.25 14.41
C ILE A 193 -5.37 -3.82 13.95
N ARG A 194 -4.61 -3.67 12.86
CA ARG A 194 -4.53 -2.39 12.15
C ARG A 194 -5.72 -2.27 11.20
N LEU A 195 -6.45 -1.16 11.33
CA LEU A 195 -7.46 -0.70 10.40
C LEU A 195 -6.89 0.47 9.60
N ASP A 196 -6.39 0.17 8.41
CA ASP A 196 -5.93 1.21 7.49
C ASP A 196 -7.05 1.60 6.53
N MET A 197 -7.61 2.79 6.81
CA MET A 197 -8.66 3.46 6.05
C MET A 197 -8.16 4.79 5.46
N SER A 198 -6.86 5.03 5.45
CA SER A 198 -6.21 6.29 5.04
C SER A 198 -6.42 6.67 3.56
N HIS A 199 -6.85 5.72 2.73
CA HIS A 199 -7.23 5.97 1.35
C HIS A 199 -8.59 6.68 1.21
N TYR A 200 -9.40 6.70 2.26
CA TYR A 200 -10.61 7.51 2.33
C TYR A 200 -10.31 8.96 2.71
N ASP A 201 -11.33 9.82 2.66
CA ASP A 201 -11.28 11.10 3.33
C ASP A 201 -11.43 10.93 4.86
N HIS A 202 -11.19 12.00 5.60
CA HIS A 202 -11.21 11.98 7.07
C HIS A 202 -12.55 11.48 7.62
N GLU A 203 -13.68 11.99 7.12
CA GLU A 203 -15.00 11.64 7.65
C GLU A 203 -15.31 10.15 7.44
N GLU A 204 -15.03 9.62 6.25
CA GLU A 204 -15.26 8.21 5.95
C GLU A 204 -14.26 7.29 6.68
N ASN A 205 -12.98 7.67 6.79
CA ASN A 205 -11.98 6.96 7.58
C ASN A 205 -12.42 6.88 9.05
N LEU A 206 -12.75 8.01 9.66
CA LEU A 206 -13.17 8.08 11.06
C LEU A 206 -14.43 7.25 11.32
N ALA A 207 -15.45 7.36 10.47
CA ALA A 207 -16.71 6.65 10.65
C ALA A 207 -16.52 5.12 10.58
N LYS A 208 -15.73 4.63 9.62
CA LYS A 208 -15.42 3.20 9.50
C LYS A 208 -14.56 2.70 10.66
N THR A 209 -13.55 3.48 11.03
CA THR A 209 -12.67 3.17 12.16
C THR A 209 -13.48 3.05 13.45
N ALA A 210 -14.34 4.03 13.76
CA ALA A 210 -15.18 4.00 14.96
C ALA A 210 -16.08 2.75 15.04
N ALA A 211 -16.77 2.43 13.93
CA ALA A 211 -17.66 1.26 13.88
C ALA A 211 -16.91 -0.07 14.06
N LEU A 212 -15.71 -0.18 13.49
CA LEU A 212 -14.89 -1.40 13.61
C LEU A 212 -14.17 -1.48 14.96
N THR A 213 -13.79 -0.35 15.55
CA THR A 213 -13.23 -0.29 16.90
C THR A 213 -14.21 -0.85 17.92
N GLU A 214 -15.48 -0.44 17.87
CA GLU A 214 -16.52 -1.00 18.74
C GLU A 214 -16.62 -2.53 18.60
N LEU A 215 -16.63 -3.04 17.36
CA LEU A 215 -16.68 -4.46 17.07
C LEU A 215 -15.44 -5.22 17.59
N CYS A 216 -14.25 -4.65 17.45
CA CYS A 216 -13.00 -5.24 17.92
C CYS A 216 -12.95 -5.27 19.45
N HIS A 217 -13.39 -4.19 20.09
CA HIS A 217 -13.42 -4.06 21.55
C HIS A 217 -14.39 -5.05 22.21
N GLU A 218 -15.55 -5.32 21.59
CA GLU A 218 -16.45 -6.42 22.02
C GLU A 218 -15.75 -7.78 22.10
N ARG A 219 -14.67 -7.95 21.32
CA ARG A 219 -13.89 -9.19 21.19
C ARG A 219 -12.56 -9.13 21.93
N GLY A 220 -12.30 -8.05 22.68
CA GLY A 220 -11.04 -7.85 23.41
C GLY A 220 -9.83 -7.59 22.51
N ILE A 221 -10.06 -7.25 21.23
CA ILE A 221 -9.01 -6.95 20.24
C ILE A 221 -8.78 -5.44 20.25
N ALA A 222 -7.52 -5.03 20.36
CA ALA A 222 -7.12 -3.63 20.28
C ALA A 222 -7.06 -3.15 18.82
N VAL A 223 -7.24 -1.84 18.60
CA VAL A 223 -7.24 -1.24 17.26
C VAL A 223 -6.12 -0.23 17.09
N GLU A 224 -5.33 -0.43 16.03
CA GLU A 224 -4.47 0.59 15.45
C GLU A 224 -5.14 1.25 14.26
N ALA A 225 -5.16 2.57 14.20
CA ALA A 225 -5.69 3.32 13.06
C ALA A 225 -4.70 4.35 12.54
N GLU A 226 -4.69 4.54 11.23
CA GLU A 226 -3.91 5.58 10.56
C GLU A 226 -4.73 6.86 10.41
N SER A 227 -4.20 7.98 10.93
CA SER A 227 -4.76 9.31 10.70
C SER A 227 -3.97 10.04 9.62
N GLY A 228 -4.71 10.75 8.76
CA GLY A 228 -4.15 11.30 7.53
C GLY A 228 -3.89 10.20 6.49
N ARG A 229 -2.81 10.35 5.73
CA ARG A 229 -2.35 9.41 4.70
C ARG A 229 -0.84 9.45 4.58
N ILE A 230 -0.21 8.32 4.85
CA ILE A 230 1.22 8.09 4.61
C ILE A 230 1.39 7.69 3.15
N ASN A 231 2.22 8.42 2.40
CA ASN A 231 2.45 8.14 0.98
C ASN A 231 3.45 7.01 0.76
N GLY A 232 3.39 6.42 -0.43
CA GLY A 232 4.32 5.41 -0.91
C GLY A 232 3.78 3.99 -0.78
N GLY A 233 4.66 3.00 -0.91
CA GLY A 233 4.30 1.58 -0.90
C GLY A 233 5.51 0.72 -0.58
N GLU A 234 5.27 -0.49 -0.11
CA GLU A 234 6.32 -1.45 0.25
C GLU A 234 5.82 -2.89 0.04
N ASP A 235 6.69 -3.88 0.22
CA ASP A 235 6.26 -5.27 0.08
C ASP A 235 5.15 -5.59 1.10
N GLY A 236 4.00 -6.04 0.57
CA GLY A 236 2.79 -6.25 1.35
C GLY A 236 1.94 -4.99 1.66
N ILE A 237 2.32 -3.79 1.20
CA ILE A 237 1.54 -2.55 1.33
C ILE A 237 1.31 -1.91 -0.04
N ALA A 238 0.06 -1.63 -0.37
CA ALA A 238 -0.30 -1.03 -1.67
C ALA A 238 0.25 0.39 -1.81
N ASP A 239 0.78 0.70 -2.99
CA ASP A 239 1.22 2.06 -3.33
C ASP A 239 0.03 3.03 -3.34
N THR A 240 0.21 4.21 -2.73
CA THR A 240 -0.77 5.30 -2.76
C THR A 240 -1.02 5.88 -4.16
N GLY A 241 -0.14 5.62 -5.13
CA GLY A 241 -0.26 6.09 -6.51
C GLY A 241 -0.23 7.61 -6.59
N ASP A 242 -1.18 8.20 -7.31
CA ASP A 242 -1.31 9.65 -7.49
C ASP A 242 -2.00 10.36 -6.30
N LEU A 243 -2.29 9.66 -5.20
CA LEU A 243 -2.91 10.27 -4.02
C LEU A 243 -1.93 11.19 -3.29
N GLU A 244 -2.41 12.37 -2.91
CA GLU A 244 -1.62 13.33 -2.12
C GLU A 244 -1.52 12.87 -0.66
N ALA A 245 -0.36 13.14 -0.05
CA ALA A 245 -0.13 12.93 1.37
C ALA A 245 -1.05 13.85 2.17
N LEU A 246 -1.67 13.30 3.21
CA LEU A 246 -2.48 14.06 4.14
C LEU A 246 -1.81 13.98 5.50
N PHE A 247 -1.34 15.11 6.01
CA PHE A 247 -0.74 15.14 7.34
C PHE A 247 -1.80 15.07 8.42
N THR A 248 -1.51 14.32 9.47
CA THR A 248 -2.35 14.26 10.66
C THR A 248 -2.52 15.66 11.25
N THR A 249 -3.77 16.07 11.46
CA THR A 249 -4.07 17.36 12.13
C THR A 249 -4.42 17.17 13.60
N PRO A 250 -4.29 18.22 14.44
CA PRO A 250 -4.72 18.16 15.84
C PRO A 250 -6.18 17.73 16.03
N ASN A 251 -7.08 18.13 15.14
CA ASN A 251 -8.49 17.73 15.25
C ASN A 251 -8.66 16.24 14.97
N GLU A 252 -7.97 15.71 13.96
CA GLU A 252 -8.02 14.28 13.62
C GLU A 252 -7.55 13.42 14.80
N ILE A 253 -6.46 13.81 15.48
CA ILE A 253 -5.97 13.09 16.67
C ILE A 253 -7.08 12.96 17.71
N GLU A 254 -7.80 14.05 17.99
CA GLU A 254 -8.88 14.03 18.98
C GLU A 254 -10.08 13.21 18.51
N ASP A 255 -10.42 13.29 17.21
CA ASP A 255 -11.51 12.53 16.62
C ASP A 255 -11.25 11.01 16.70
N PHE A 256 -10.04 10.57 16.31
CA PHE A 256 -9.65 9.17 16.35
C PHE A 256 -9.56 8.64 17.78
N VAL A 257 -9.02 9.42 18.72
CA VAL A 257 -9.02 9.04 20.14
C VAL A 257 -10.45 8.93 20.69
N LYS A 258 -11.37 9.83 20.30
CA LYS A 258 -12.80 9.71 20.67
C LYS A 258 -13.49 8.52 20.02
N ALA A 259 -13.05 8.10 18.82
CA ALA A 259 -13.49 6.87 18.18
C ALA A 259 -12.99 5.61 18.90
N GLY A 260 -12.18 5.75 19.95
CA GLY A 260 -11.82 4.69 20.88
C GLY A 260 -10.63 3.84 20.44
N ILE A 261 -9.83 4.29 19.46
CA ILE A 261 -8.65 3.52 19.05
C ILE A 261 -7.64 3.37 20.19
N ASP A 262 -6.88 2.28 20.18
CA ASP A 262 -5.85 2.00 21.18
C ASP A 262 -4.48 2.52 20.73
N ILE A 263 -4.25 2.54 19.41
CA ILE A 263 -2.96 2.90 18.80
C ILE A 263 -3.20 3.88 17.64
N LEU A 264 -2.59 5.05 17.69
CA LEU A 264 -2.63 6.02 16.60
C LEU A 264 -1.35 5.94 15.76
N ALA A 265 -1.49 5.79 14.45
CA ALA A 265 -0.40 5.92 13.49
C ALA A 265 -0.56 7.24 12.72
N PRO A 266 0.20 8.30 13.07
CA PRO A 266 0.07 9.58 12.41
C PRO A 266 0.92 9.66 11.13
N SER A 267 0.39 10.36 10.13
CA SER A 267 1.15 10.85 8.98
C SER A 267 1.85 12.17 9.33
N VAL A 268 3.17 12.11 9.54
CA VAL A 268 4.02 13.22 10.00
C VAL A 268 5.13 13.57 9.00
N GLY A 269 4.96 13.19 7.73
CA GLY A 269 6.01 13.29 6.71
C GLY A 269 6.86 12.05 6.57
N ASN A 270 6.54 10.99 7.31
CA ASN A 270 7.00 9.64 7.02
C ASN A 270 6.34 9.08 5.74
N ILE A 271 7.01 8.11 5.11
CA ILE A 271 6.54 7.45 3.88
C ILE A 271 6.76 5.95 3.96
N HIS A 272 5.93 5.19 3.26
CA HIS A 272 6.20 3.78 2.98
C HIS A 272 7.15 3.65 1.78
N GLY A 273 8.16 2.79 1.93
CA GLY A 273 9.22 2.63 0.91
C GLY A 273 10.46 3.49 1.17
N ASP A 274 11.20 3.80 0.10
CA ASP A 274 12.52 4.42 0.19
C ASP A 274 12.45 5.95 0.24
N TYR A 275 13.19 6.56 1.16
CA TYR A 275 13.32 8.02 1.32
C TYR A 275 14.21 8.68 0.26
N GLY A 276 14.90 7.86 -0.55
CA GLY A 276 15.79 8.33 -1.60
C GLY A 276 17.03 9.08 -1.05
N PRO A 277 17.72 9.87 -1.90
CA PRO A 277 19.04 10.43 -1.56
C PRO A 277 19.06 11.40 -0.37
N LYS A 278 17.90 11.97 0.00
CA LYS A 278 17.80 12.88 1.14
C LYS A 278 17.78 12.13 2.47
N GLY A 279 17.33 10.87 2.46
CA GLY A 279 17.08 10.11 3.68
C GLY A 279 15.87 10.62 4.48
N PRO A 280 15.53 9.94 5.59
CA PRO A 280 14.43 10.31 6.44
C PRO A 280 14.74 11.54 7.30
N GLU A 281 13.81 12.49 7.36
CA GLU A 281 13.85 13.68 8.21
C GLU A 281 12.55 13.75 9.06
N PRO A 282 12.39 12.88 10.07
CA PRO A 282 11.17 12.85 10.88
C PRO A 282 11.02 14.12 11.72
N ASP A 283 9.80 14.68 11.77
CA ASP A 283 9.49 15.82 12.62
C ASP A 283 9.26 15.40 14.08
N LEU A 284 10.35 15.42 14.86
CA LEU A 284 10.34 15.04 16.28
C LEU A 284 9.47 15.97 17.14
N ALA A 285 9.35 17.24 16.76
CA ALA A 285 8.53 18.20 17.49
C ALA A 285 7.04 17.93 17.26
N MET A 286 6.66 17.59 16.02
CA MET A 286 5.31 17.12 15.71
C MET A 286 4.99 15.83 16.48
N LEU A 287 5.87 14.81 16.43
CA LEU A 287 5.67 13.57 17.21
C LEU A 287 5.44 13.85 18.71
N SER A 288 6.28 14.69 19.32
CA SER A 288 6.13 15.08 20.72
C SER A 288 4.81 15.80 21.02
N SER A 289 4.36 16.66 20.10
CA SER A 289 3.07 17.36 20.22
C SER A 289 1.89 16.39 20.12
N ILE A 290 1.99 15.37 19.26
CA ILE A 290 0.95 14.36 19.08
C ILE A 290 0.82 13.53 20.37
N ASP A 291 1.93 13.04 20.91
CA ASP A 291 1.96 12.27 22.16
C ASP A 291 1.32 13.06 23.33
N GLN A 292 1.70 14.33 23.48
CA GLN A 292 1.13 15.23 24.47
C GLN A 292 -0.37 15.48 24.27
N GLN A 293 -0.88 15.41 23.03
CA GLN A 293 -2.29 15.56 22.73
C GLN A 293 -3.08 14.28 23.00
N ILE A 294 -2.50 13.12 22.71
CA ILE A 294 -3.09 11.82 23.04
C ILE A 294 -3.28 11.68 24.56
N ARG A 295 -2.33 12.19 25.37
CA ARG A 295 -2.37 12.19 26.85
C ARG A 295 -2.55 10.78 27.42
N GLY A 296 -1.89 9.82 26.79
CA GLY A 296 -2.00 8.39 27.12
C GLY A 296 -3.32 7.74 26.72
N ARG A 297 -4.37 8.45 26.28
CA ARG A 297 -5.66 7.81 25.94
C ARG A 297 -5.55 6.71 24.86
N ALA A 298 -4.53 6.81 24.03
CA ALA A 298 -4.03 5.80 23.11
C ALA A 298 -2.48 5.80 23.20
N VAL A 299 -1.83 4.90 22.49
CA VAL A 299 -0.38 4.95 22.28
C VAL A 299 -0.04 5.28 20.83
N MET A 300 1.17 5.75 20.55
CA MET A 300 1.56 6.13 19.19
C MET A 300 2.38 5.03 18.52
N ALA A 301 2.02 4.69 17.28
CA ALA A 301 2.80 3.88 16.37
C ALA A 301 3.57 4.76 15.38
N LEU A 302 4.74 4.31 14.94
CA LEU A 302 5.53 4.94 13.89
C LEU A 302 5.72 3.97 12.72
N HIS A 303 5.29 4.40 11.53
CA HIS A 303 5.40 3.63 10.29
C HIS A 303 6.42 4.25 9.34
N GLY A 304 6.74 3.55 8.26
CA GLY A 304 7.60 4.09 7.22
C GLY A 304 9.05 4.23 7.66
N THR A 305 9.62 3.19 8.27
CA THR A 305 10.94 3.28 8.92
C THR A 305 12.10 2.77 8.05
N ASN A 306 11.84 2.43 6.79
CA ASN A 306 12.73 1.61 5.93
C ASN A 306 14.19 2.10 5.79
N ASP A 307 14.47 3.39 5.95
CA ASP A 307 15.82 3.96 5.87
C ASP A 307 16.27 4.64 7.18
N PHE A 308 15.60 4.35 8.31
CA PHE A 308 15.95 4.94 9.60
C PHE A 308 17.27 4.37 10.12
N THR A 309 18.16 5.26 10.57
CA THR A 309 19.34 4.85 11.34
C THR A 309 18.96 4.54 12.79
N ALA A 310 19.86 3.90 13.54
CA ALA A 310 19.66 3.64 14.96
C ALA A 310 19.42 4.93 15.75
N GLU A 311 20.15 6.00 15.42
CA GLU A 311 20.04 7.30 16.06
C GLU A 311 18.67 7.94 15.77
N ILE A 312 18.23 7.95 14.51
CA ILE A 312 16.92 8.49 14.11
C ILE A 312 15.81 7.72 14.81
N MET A 313 15.88 6.39 14.83
CA MET A 313 14.89 5.55 15.51
C MET A 313 14.81 5.88 17.01
N GLN A 314 15.95 6.00 17.68
CA GLN A 314 16.02 6.34 19.11
C GLN A 314 15.48 7.74 19.39
N ASP A 315 15.76 8.71 18.53
CA ASP A 315 15.26 10.08 18.69
C ASP A 315 13.75 10.14 18.45
N CYS A 316 13.21 9.37 17.50
CA CYS A 316 11.78 9.19 17.35
C CYS A 316 11.16 8.60 18.61
N ILE A 317 11.67 7.49 19.15
CA ILE A 317 11.15 6.86 20.38
C ILE A 317 11.06 7.86 21.54
N LYS A 318 12.12 8.66 21.74
CA LYS A 318 12.12 9.71 22.80
C LYS A 318 11.03 10.76 22.59
N ALA A 319 10.58 10.96 21.36
CA ALA A 319 9.52 11.89 21.00
C ALA A 319 8.11 11.32 21.18
N GLY A 320 7.94 10.03 21.55
CA GLY A 320 6.64 9.49 21.97
C GLY A 320 6.18 8.15 21.36
N PRO A 321 6.51 7.76 20.11
CA PRO A 321 6.09 6.48 19.57
C PRO A 321 6.65 5.30 20.39
N VAL A 322 5.79 4.31 20.63
CA VAL A 322 6.13 3.10 21.42
C VAL A 322 5.93 1.82 20.63
N LYS A 323 5.23 1.88 19.50
CA LYS A 323 5.13 0.79 18.52
C LYS A 323 5.84 1.20 17.24
N LEU A 324 6.81 0.41 16.80
CA LEU A 324 7.65 0.73 15.66
C LEU A 324 7.44 -0.33 14.59
N ASN A 325 6.92 0.07 13.44
CA ASN A 325 6.74 -0.84 12.32
C ASN A 325 8.01 -0.85 11.49
N VAL A 326 8.60 -2.03 11.34
CA VAL A 326 9.84 -2.27 10.61
C VAL A 326 9.61 -3.33 9.54
N ASN A 327 10.11 -3.08 8.33
CA ASN A 327 9.98 -3.99 7.20
C ASN A 327 11.35 -4.18 6.53
N LYS A 328 11.75 -3.25 5.64
CA LYS A 328 13.02 -3.32 4.93
C LYS A 328 14.22 -3.44 5.87
N LEU A 329 14.21 -2.70 6.99
CA LEU A 329 15.29 -2.72 7.99
C LEU A 329 15.62 -4.15 8.49
N LEU A 330 14.63 -5.03 8.57
CA LEU A 330 14.82 -6.43 8.96
C LEU A 330 15.00 -7.36 7.75
N LEU A 331 14.25 -7.15 6.67
CA LEU A 331 14.21 -8.10 5.56
C LEU A 331 15.35 -7.93 4.56
N GLU A 332 15.96 -6.75 4.46
CA GLU A 332 17.04 -6.48 3.49
C GLU A 332 18.24 -7.42 3.72
N VAL A 333 18.61 -7.68 4.98
CA VAL A 333 19.73 -8.59 5.30
C VAL A 333 19.47 -10.02 4.82
N LEU A 334 18.22 -10.47 4.93
CA LEU A 334 17.79 -11.77 4.41
C LEU A 334 17.80 -11.77 2.88
N HIS A 335 17.28 -10.72 2.24
CA HIS A 335 17.28 -10.59 0.78
C HIS A 335 18.69 -10.62 0.19
N VAL A 336 19.62 -9.86 0.77
CA VAL A 336 21.04 -9.87 0.37
C VAL A 336 21.62 -11.26 0.55
N HIS A 337 21.41 -11.91 1.70
CA HIS A 337 21.89 -13.26 1.95
C HIS A 337 21.36 -14.26 0.91
N LEU A 338 20.05 -14.27 0.65
CA LEU A 338 19.42 -15.20 -0.29
C LEU A 338 19.92 -15.01 -1.72
N LYS A 339 20.22 -13.77 -2.11
CA LYS A 339 20.75 -13.41 -3.42
C LYS A 339 22.21 -13.86 -3.59
N ASP A 340 23.07 -13.48 -2.65
CA ASP A 340 24.51 -13.74 -2.73
C ASP A 340 24.83 -15.23 -2.57
N ASN A 341 24.00 -15.96 -1.82
CA ASN A 341 24.14 -17.40 -1.58
C ASN A 341 23.23 -18.25 -2.49
N SER A 342 22.72 -17.69 -3.60
CA SER A 342 21.82 -18.40 -4.53
C SER A 342 22.40 -19.69 -5.12
N HIS A 343 23.73 -19.85 -5.08
CA HIS A 343 24.45 -21.04 -5.49
C HIS A 343 24.41 -22.20 -4.48
N LYS A 344 24.01 -21.96 -3.22
CA LYS A 344 23.88 -22.98 -2.17
C LYS A 344 22.55 -23.74 -2.26
N PRO A 345 22.47 -24.98 -1.72
CA PRO A 345 21.22 -25.70 -1.56
C PRO A 345 20.15 -24.87 -0.84
N PHE A 346 18.89 -25.01 -1.25
CA PHE A 346 17.80 -24.17 -0.75
C PHE A 346 17.67 -24.21 0.78
N MET A 347 17.60 -25.40 1.38
CA MET A 347 17.44 -25.54 2.83
C MET A 347 18.57 -24.85 3.60
N GLN A 348 19.83 -25.12 3.22
CA GLN A 348 20.99 -24.48 3.86
C GLN A 348 20.91 -22.95 3.81
N ARG A 349 20.49 -22.40 2.67
CA ARG A 349 20.38 -20.94 2.48
C ARG A 349 19.26 -20.31 3.30
N VAL A 350 18.17 -21.05 3.50
CA VAL A 350 17.05 -20.61 4.34
C VAL A 350 17.45 -20.68 5.81
N ASP A 351 18.08 -21.77 6.24
CA ASP A 351 18.55 -21.96 7.62
C ASP A 351 19.56 -20.85 8.00
N GLU A 352 20.59 -20.64 7.18
CA GLU A 352 21.56 -19.54 7.37
C GLU A 352 20.88 -18.15 7.35
N GLY A 353 19.88 -17.97 6.47
CA GLY A 353 19.11 -16.72 6.38
C GLY A 353 18.26 -16.44 7.61
N ILE A 354 17.69 -17.46 8.25
CA ILE A 354 16.91 -17.32 9.49
C ILE A 354 17.82 -16.86 10.62
N GLU A 355 19.03 -17.41 10.75
CA GLU A 355 20.00 -16.98 11.76
C GLU A 355 20.40 -15.50 11.60
N ILE A 356 20.61 -15.06 10.35
CA ILE A 356 20.92 -13.65 10.03
C ILE A 356 19.74 -12.74 10.36
N LEU A 357 18.53 -13.13 9.98
CA LEU A 357 17.32 -12.36 10.28
C LEU A 357 17.10 -12.27 11.80
N GLN A 358 17.30 -13.38 12.53
CA GLN A 358 17.21 -13.38 13.99
C GLN A 358 18.21 -12.40 14.61
N ALA A 359 19.48 -12.43 14.19
CA ALA A 359 20.49 -11.51 14.70
C ALA A 359 20.16 -10.03 14.41
N GLU A 360 19.56 -9.74 13.25
CA GLU A 360 19.12 -8.38 12.93
C GLU A 360 17.91 -7.95 13.77
N VAL A 361 16.95 -8.85 14.03
CA VAL A 361 15.85 -8.61 14.96
C VAL A 361 16.38 -8.32 16.37
N GLU A 362 17.30 -9.14 16.89
CA GLU A 362 17.93 -8.93 18.21
C GLU A 362 18.66 -7.59 18.28
N ARG A 363 19.40 -7.22 17.23
CA ARG A 363 20.06 -5.92 17.12
C ARG A 363 19.05 -4.77 17.19
N TRP A 364 17.92 -4.86 16.49
CA TRP A 364 16.89 -3.83 16.53
C TRP A 364 16.18 -3.77 17.88
N ILE A 365 15.91 -4.93 18.53
CA ILE A 365 15.38 -5.03 19.89
C ILE A 365 16.22 -4.22 20.88
N GLU A 366 17.55 -4.31 20.78
CA GLU A 366 18.49 -3.52 21.57
C GLU A 366 18.46 -2.03 21.20
N ILE A 367 18.49 -1.69 19.90
CA ILE A 367 18.47 -0.30 19.42
C ILE A 367 17.25 0.45 19.95
N CYS A 368 16.06 -0.14 19.90
CA CYS A 368 14.85 0.51 20.42
C CYS A 368 14.64 0.31 21.92
N GLY A 369 15.57 -0.37 22.59
CA GLY A 369 15.56 -0.51 24.05
C GLY A 369 14.44 -1.40 24.58
N SER A 370 14.04 -2.43 23.83
CA SER A 370 13.01 -3.40 24.23
C SER A 370 13.59 -4.66 24.89
N ALA A 371 14.91 -4.85 24.81
CA ALA A 371 15.59 -5.98 25.42
C ALA A 371 15.29 -6.09 26.94
N GLY A 372 14.90 -7.29 27.38
CA GLY A 372 14.62 -7.59 28.79
C GLY A 372 13.31 -7.03 29.36
N LYS A 373 12.37 -6.58 28.51
CA LYS A 373 11.09 -5.97 28.93
C LYS A 373 9.86 -6.88 28.74
N ALA A 374 10.07 -8.18 28.54
CA ALA A 374 9.03 -9.18 28.31
C ALA A 374 8.26 -9.59 29.57
#